data_AF-A0A4R6RS49-F1
#
_entry.id   AF-A0A4R6RS49-F1
#
_cell.length_a   1.000
_cell.length_b   1.000
_cell.length_c   1.000
_cell.angle_alpha   90.00
_cell.angle_beta   90.00
_cell.angle_gamma   90.00
#
_symmetry.space_group_name_H-M   'P 1'
#
loop_
_entity.id
_entity.type
_entity.pdbx_description
1 polymer ?
#
loop_
_entity_poly.entity_id
_entity_poly.type
_entity_poly.pdbx_seq_one_letter_code
_entity_poly.pdbx_strand_id
1 'polypeptide(L)'
;MNEAQAERAAAEAALANTPEGAQLTDAEIHAMIDSLGDIGAVMGDARPGTLARLYKDLGLALRYEPGEQAVYATASPRVAGERVREAICALTTRLTL
;
A
#
# COMPACT_ATOMS: atom_id res chain seq x y z
N MET A 1 38.44 -0.31 -18.65
CA MET A 1 37.20 -0.78 -18.00
C MET A 1 37.43 -0.64 -16.50
N ASN A 2 36.59 0.11 -15.79
CA ASN A 2 36.76 0.35 -14.35
C ASN A 2 35.85 -0.59 -13.53
N GLU A 3 36.17 -0.78 -12.25
CA GLU A 3 35.42 -1.67 -11.33
C GLU A 3 33.95 -1.26 -11.22
N ALA A 4 33.67 0.05 -11.18
CA ALA A 4 32.31 0.59 -11.17
C ALA A 4 31.46 0.17 -12.38
N GLN A 5 32.05 0.08 -13.58
CA GLN A 5 31.33 -0.41 -14.77
C GLN A 5 31.04 -1.92 -14.69
N ALA A 6 31.95 -2.70 -14.09
CA ALA A 6 31.75 -4.13 -13.90
C ALA A 6 30.64 -4.40 -12.87
N GLU A 7 30.62 -3.67 -11.75
CA GLU A 7 29.56 -3.75 -10.73
C GLU A 7 28.19 -3.34 -11.30
N ARG A 8 28.15 -2.25 -12.09
CA ARG A 8 26.91 -1.83 -12.75
C ARG A 8 26.39 -2.90 -13.72
N ALA A 9 27.25 -3.46 -14.56
CA ALA A 9 26.86 -4.50 -15.50
C ALA A 9 26.35 -5.77 -14.79
N ALA A 10 26.98 -6.14 -13.66
CA ALA A 10 26.53 -7.27 -12.84
C ALA A 10 25.15 -7.00 -12.20
N ALA A 11 24.92 -5.78 -11.69
CA ALA A 11 23.62 -5.39 -11.13
C ALA A 11 22.52 -5.33 -12.21
N GLU A 12 22.81 -4.83 -13.40
CA GLU A 12 21.88 -4.82 -14.53
C GLU A 12 21.51 -6.25 -14.97
N ALA A 13 22.50 -7.16 -15.02
CA ALA A 13 22.27 -8.57 -15.30
C ALA A 13 21.43 -9.24 -14.21
N ALA A 14 21.64 -8.93 -12.94
CA ALA A 14 20.84 -9.47 -11.84
C ALA A 14 19.36 -9.04 -11.97
N LEU A 15 19.09 -7.76 -12.24
CA LEU A 15 17.73 -7.24 -12.42
C LEU A 15 17.03 -7.82 -13.65
N ALA A 16 17.76 -8.06 -14.74
CA ALA A 16 17.21 -8.66 -15.95
C ALA A 16 16.79 -10.13 -15.77
N ASN A 17 17.37 -10.82 -14.78
CA ASN A 17 17.04 -12.21 -14.46
C ASN A 17 16.02 -12.34 -13.31
N THR A 18 15.53 -11.24 -12.75
CA THR A 18 14.44 -11.31 -11.77
C THR A 18 13.16 -11.74 -12.50
N PRO A 19 12.48 -12.80 -12.05
CA PRO A 19 11.16 -13.17 -12.58
C PRO A 19 10.19 -12.01 -12.41
N GLU A 20 9.42 -11.69 -13.47
CA GLU A 20 8.29 -10.78 -13.30
C GLU A 20 7.37 -11.34 -12.21
N GLY A 21 7.10 -10.52 -11.19
CA GLY A 21 6.19 -10.92 -10.12
C GLY A 21 4.84 -11.31 -10.69
N ALA A 22 4.21 -12.33 -10.09
CA ALA A 22 2.87 -12.74 -10.48
C ALA A 22 1.92 -11.53 -10.44
N GLN A 23 1.42 -11.14 -11.61
CA GLN A 23 0.44 -10.06 -11.70
C GLN A 23 -0.93 -10.64 -11.33
N LEU A 24 -1.48 -10.16 -10.22
CA LEU A 24 -2.86 -10.46 -9.86
C LEU A 24 -3.80 -9.67 -10.76
N THR A 25 -4.80 -10.35 -11.31
CA THR A 25 -5.91 -9.69 -12.00
C THR A 25 -6.79 -8.93 -11.00
N ASP A 26 -7.51 -7.93 -11.50
CA ASP A 26 -8.47 -7.18 -10.67
C ASP A 26 -9.50 -8.10 -10.00
N ALA A 27 -9.98 -9.12 -10.71
CA ALA A 27 -10.92 -10.11 -10.19
C ALA A 27 -10.32 -10.95 -9.05
N GLU A 28 -9.04 -11.35 -9.16
CA GLU A 28 -8.35 -12.08 -8.10
C GLU A 28 -8.15 -11.21 -6.86
N ILE A 29 -7.80 -9.93 -7.05
CA ILE A 29 -7.68 -8.97 -5.93
C ILE A 29 -9.02 -8.83 -5.21
N HIS A 30 -10.12 -8.64 -5.94
CA HIS A 30 -11.45 -8.53 -5.34
C HIS A 30 -11.88 -9.82 -4.65
N ALA A 31 -11.60 -11.00 -5.23
CA ALA A 31 -11.89 -12.28 -4.58
C ALA A 31 -11.11 -12.46 -3.27
N MET A 32 -9.85 -11.99 -3.22
CA MET A 32 -9.07 -11.99 -1.98
C MET A 32 -9.66 -11.05 -0.93
N ILE A 33 -10.10 -9.85 -1.33
CA ILE A 33 -10.78 -8.91 -0.43
C ILE A 33 -12.07 -9.53 0.12
N ASP A 34 -12.89 -10.13 -0.75
CA ASP A 34 -14.14 -10.80 -0.35
C ASP A 34 -13.90 -11.96 0.62
N SER A 35 -12.79 -12.67 0.47
CA SER A 35 -12.41 -13.79 1.36
C SER A 35 -12.16 -13.36 2.81
N LEU A 36 -11.90 -12.07 3.05
CA LEU A 36 -11.73 -11.52 4.39
C LEU A 36 -13.08 -11.39 5.15
N GLY A 37 -14.21 -11.53 4.44
CA GLY A 37 -15.55 -11.43 5.00
C GLY A 37 -15.95 -9.99 5.38
N ASP A 38 -16.97 -9.85 6.23
CA ASP A 38 -17.43 -8.54 6.71
C ASP A 38 -16.52 -7.99 7.82
N ILE A 39 -15.36 -7.48 7.41
CA ILE A 39 -14.40 -6.85 8.32
C ILE A 39 -15.02 -5.60 8.97
N GLY A 40 -15.94 -4.91 8.29
CA GLY A 40 -16.61 -3.71 8.80
C GLY A 40 -17.39 -3.99 10.08
N ALA A 41 -18.19 -5.06 10.08
CA ALA A 41 -18.89 -5.53 11.28
C ALA A 41 -17.91 -5.91 12.41
N VAL A 42 -16.81 -6.60 12.10
CA VAL A 42 -15.80 -6.99 13.08
C VAL A 42 -15.07 -5.77 13.68
N MET A 43 -14.83 -4.73 12.89
CA MET A 43 -14.21 -3.49 13.36
C MET A 43 -15.16 -2.60 14.16
N GLY A 44 -16.48 -2.68 13.92
CA GLY A 44 -17.49 -1.89 14.65
C GLY A 44 -17.46 -2.12 16.17
N ASP A 45 -17.14 -3.33 16.60
CA ASP A 45 -17.04 -3.71 18.02
C ASP A 45 -15.60 -3.57 18.59
N ALA A 46 -14.63 -3.17 17.76
CA ALA A 46 -13.23 -3.13 18.17
C ALA A 46 -12.95 -1.95 19.10
N ARG A 47 -12.09 -2.17 20.10
CA ARG A 47 -11.64 -1.10 21.00
C ARG A 47 -10.90 -0.01 20.22
N PRO A 48 -11.14 1.29 20.49
CA PRO A 48 -10.51 2.40 19.76
C PRO A 48 -8.96 2.33 19.69
N GLY A 49 -8.31 1.89 20.77
CA GLY A 49 -6.85 1.73 20.80
C GLY A 49 -6.33 0.63 19.85
N THR A 50 -7.11 -0.42 19.64
CA THR A 50 -6.77 -1.49 18.68
C THR A 50 -6.94 -1.00 17.24
N LEU A 51 -8.00 -0.25 16.96
CA LEU A 51 -8.22 0.37 15.64
C LEU A 51 -7.12 1.38 15.30
N ALA A 52 -6.71 2.21 16.24
CA ALA A 52 -5.62 3.17 16.03
C ALA A 52 -4.30 2.48 15.64
N ARG A 53 -3.97 1.36 16.29
CA ARG A 53 -2.80 0.56 15.94
C ARG A 53 -2.92 -0.06 14.55
N LEU A 54 -4.09 -0.63 14.25
CA LEU A 54 -4.36 -1.21 12.93
C LEU A 54 -4.20 -0.16 11.82
N TYR A 55 -4.80 1.02 11.97
CA TYR A 55 -4.67 2.10 10.99
C TYR A 55 -3.22 2.54 10.80
N LYS A 56 -2.44 2.62 11.88
CA LYS A 56 -1.00 2.88 11.80
C LYS A 56 -0.26 1.81 11.01
N ASP A 57 -0.52 0.54 11.28
CA ASP A 57 0.16 -0.59 10.64
C ASP A 57 -0.20 -0.69 9.15
N LEU A 58 -1.43 -0.31 8.78
CA LEU A 58 -1.90 -0.18 7.39
C LEU A 58 -1.39 1.09 6.68
N GLY A 59 -0.78 2.03 7.41
CA GLY A 59 -0.41 3.34 6.87
C GLY A 59 -1.63 4.16 6.44
N LEU A 60 -2.76 4.01 7.13
CA LEU A 60 -4.01 4.72 6.88
C LEU A 60 -4.12 5.95 7.81
N ALA A 61 -4.28 7.12 7.22
CA ALA A 61 -4.55 8.37 7.90
C ALA A 61 -5.95 8.89 7.55
N LEU A 62 -6.72 9.28 8.56
CA LEU A 62 -8.03 9.90 8.40
C LEU A 62 -7.98 11.33 8.92
N ARG A 63 -8.44 12.28 8.11
CA ARG A 63 -8.54 13.70 8.49
C ARG A 63 -9.95 14.18 8.22
N TYR A 64 -10.62 14.68 9.26
CA TYR A 64 -11.93 15.30 9.13
C TYR A 64 -11.78 16.79 8.83
N GLU A 65 -12.49 17.27 7.81
CA GLU A 65 -12.56 18.69 7.44
C GLU A 65 -13.97 19.23 7.70
N PRO A 66 -14.19 19.95 8.83
CA PRO A 66 -15.51 20.40 9.22
C PRO A 66 -16.18 21.34 8.20
N GLY A 67 -15.39 22.18 7.53
CA GLY A 67 -15.90 23.11 6.52
C GLY A 67 -16.49 22.43 5.30
N GLU A 68 -16.10 21.19 5.03
CA GLU A 68 -16.54 20.41 3.88
C GLU A 68 -17.47 19.25 4.27
N GLN A 69 -17.69 19.04 5.58
CA GLN A 69 -18.37 17.86 6.13
C GLN A 69 -17.85 16.55 5.50
N ALA A 70 -16.52 16.46 5.37
CA ALA A 70 -15.87 15.37 4.65
C ALA A 70 -14.71 14.77 5.44
N VAL A 71 -14.48 13.49 5.22
CA VAL A 71 -13.30 12.76 5.70
C VAL A 71 -12.38 12.48 4.52
N TYR A 72 -11.12 12.88 4.65
CA TYR A 72 -10.05 12.53 3.74
C TYR A 72 -9.34 11.28 4.27
N ALA A 73 -9.35 10.22 3.48
CA ALA A 73 -8.65 8.98 3.79
C ALA A 73 -7.41 8.86 2.90
N THR A 74 -6.24 8.82 3.52
CA THR A 74 -4.96 8.66 2.83
C THR A 74 -4.32 7.33 3.21
N ALA A 75 -4.09 6.45 2.23
CA ALA A 75 -3.42 5.17 2.39
C ALA A 75 -2.02 5.23 1.80
N SER A 76 -1.03 4.75 2.55
CA SER A 76 0.38 4.67 2.13
C SER A 76 0.89 3.23 2.26
N PRO A 77 0.42 2.30 1.39
CA PRO A 77 0.80 0.90 1.46
C PRO A 77 2.31 0.74 1.25
N ARG A 78 2.95 -0.08 2.09
CA ARG A 78 4.36 -0.46 1.89
C ARG A 78 4.42 -1.51 0.79
N VAL A 79 4.79 -1.06 -0.40
CA VAL A 79 5.00 -1.92 -1.56
C VAL A 79 6.49 -2.26 -1.67
N ALA A 80 6.83 -3.54 -1.57
CA ALA A 80 8.17 -4.02 -1.88
C ALA A 80 8.51 -3.66 -3.33
N GLY A 81 9.69 -3.13 -3.57
CA GLY A 81 10.18 -2.83 -4.91
C GLY A 81 11.69 -3.01 -4.95
N GLU A 82 12.20 -3.61 -6.01
CA GLU A 82 13.64 -3.83 -6.22
C GLU A 82 14.36 -2.58 -6.73
N ARG A 83 13.59 -1.55 -7.14
CA ARG A 83 14.11 -0.28 -7.64
C ARG A 83 14.04 0.81 -6.57
N VAL A 84 15.00 1.74 -6.62
CA VAL A 84 15.00 2.95 -5.80
C VAL A 84 13.70 3.71 -6.05
N ARG A 85 12.96 3.99 -4.99
CA ARG A 85 11.72 4.78 -5.04
C ARG A 85 12.04 6.25 -4.92
N GLU A 86 11.51 7.03 -5.84
CA GLU A 86 11.57 8.50 -5.77
C GLU A 86 10.47 9.08 -4.86
N ALA A 87 9.38 8.32 -4.59
CA ALA A 87 8.31 8.73 -3.67
C ALA A 87 7.49 7.55 -3.11
N ILE A 88 6.88 7.76 -1.93
CA ILE A 88 5.78 6.94 -1.40
C ILE A 88 4.52 7.31 -2.20
N CYS A 89 3.90 6.35 -2.86
CA CYS A 89 2.65 6.58 -3.59
C CYS A 89 1.49 6.55 -2.59
N ALA A 90 1.18 7.71 -2.00
CA ALA A 90 0.03 7.86 -1.12
C ALA A 90 -1.24 8.03 -1.97
N LEU A 91 -2.24 7.18 -1.75
CA LEU A 91 -3.56 7.27 -2.38
C LEU A 91 -4.48 8.02 -1.44
N THR A 92 -5.08 9.12 -1.90
CA THR A 92 -6.06 9.89 -1.11
C THR A 92 -7.42 9.83 -1.76
N THR A 93 -8.44 9.48 -0.98
CA THR A 93 -9.84 9.52 -1.38
C THR A 93 -10.66 10.39 -0.42
N ARG A 94 -11.78 10.92 -0.92
CA ARG A 94 -12.71 11.76 -0.17
C ARG A 94 -13.99 10.98 0.10
N LEU A 95 -14.42 11.00 1.36
CA LEU A 95 -15.68 10.43 1.84
C LEU A 95 -16.55 11.58 2.34
N THR A 96 -17.76 11.69 1.82
CA THR A 96 -18.78 12.64 2.30
C THR A 96 -19.57 12.01 3.43
N LEU A 97 -19.81 12.76 4.52
CA LEU A 97 -20.62 12.33 5.66
C LEU A 97 -22.10 12.68 5.49
#